data_AF-A0A843CYE0-F1
#
_entry.id   AF-A0A843CYE0-F1
#
_cell.length_a   1.000
_cell.length_b   1.000
_cell.length_c   1.000
_cell.angle_alpha   90.00
_cell.angle_beta   90.00
_cell.angle_gamma   90.00
#
_symmetry.space_group_name_H-M   'P 1'
#
loop_
_entity.id
_entity.type
_entity.pdbx_description
1 polymer ?
#
loop_
_entity_poly.entity_id
_entity_poly.type
_entity_poly.pdbx_seq_one_letter_code
_entity_poly.pdbx_strand_id
1 'polypeptide(L)'
;MGFLDKAINNTKASLDSGSSKFNEKVEVEKLESKVRDEKRKIDDLCKEIGHETYELAIDKNDAHKAKIDENIEKIKEAKKTIEDLEAQIEETKAKGKEEREGIKAERDAKNEEADKE
;
A
#
# COMPACT_ATOMS: atom_id res chain seq x y z
N MET A 1 -14.95 30.57 -32.35
CA MET A 1 -15.07 29.27 -31.63
C MET A 1 -13.67 28.78 -31.35
N GLY A 2 -13.05 29.41 -30.33
CA GLY A 2 -11.61 29.53 -30.20
C GLY A 2 -10.99 28.47 -29.30
N PHE A 3 -9.85 27.95 -29.76
CA PHE A 3 -8.65 27.43 -29.07
C PHE A 3 -8.76 26.62 -27.75
N LEU A 4 -9.70 26.92 -26.85
CA LEU A 4 -9.91 26.21 -25.59
C LEU A 4 -10.49 24.80 -25.79
N ASP A 5 -11.38 24.59 -26.77
CA ASP A 5 -11.92 23.24 -27.06
C ASP A 5 -10.86 22.28 -27.60
N LYS A 6 -9.88 22.79 -28.36
CA LYS A 6 -8.79 21.97 -28.90
C LYS A 6 -7.76 21.60 -27.82
N ALA A 7 -7.55 22.49 -26.85
CA ALA A 7 -6.71 22.18 -25.69
C ALA A 7 -7.37 21.11 -24.82
N ILE A 8 -8.65 21.25 -24.47
CA ILE A 8 -9.38 20.33 -23.59
C ILE A 8 -9.46 18.90 -24.18
N ASN A 9 -9.65 18.77 -25.50
CA ASN A 9 -9.63 17.45 -26.14
C ASN A 9 -8.23 16.82 -26.20
N ASN A 10 -7.15 17.62 -26.33
CA ASN A 10 -5.79 17.10 -26.25
C ASN A 10 -5.35 16.77 -24.81
N THR A 11 -5.87 17.46 -23.80
CA THR A 11 -5.60 17.10 -22.39
C THR A 11 -6.34 15.83 -21.99
N LYS A 12 -7.58 15.61 -22.46
CA LYS A 12 -8.33 14.36 -22.15
C LYS A 12 -7.62 13.11 -22.65
N ALA A 13 -7.03 13.14 -23.85
CA ALA A 13 -6.26 12.00 -24.37
C ALA A 13 -4.90 11.80 -23.68
N SER A 14 -4.35 12.85 -23.05
CA SER A 14 -3.05 12.79 -22.36
C SER A 14 -3.14 12.56 -20.85
N LEU A 15 -4.32 12.74 -20.25
CA LEU A 15 -4.59 12.55 -18.82
C LEU A 15 -4.86 11.08 -18.43
N ASP A 16 -5.18 10.23 -19.40
CA ASP A 16 -5.64 8.87 -19.12
C ASP A 16 -4.51 7.93 -18.66
N SER A 17 -3.29 8.10 -19.17
CA SER A 17 -2.14 7.26 -18.77
C SER A 17 -1.27 7.83 -17.65
N GLY A 18 -1.42 9.12 -17.33
CA GLY A 18 -0.67 9.82 -16.30
C GLY A 18 -1.34 9.82 -14.92
N SER A 19 -2.68 9.86 -14.89
CA SER A 19 -3.45 9.87 -13.63
C SER A 19 -3.45 8.50 -12.93
N SER A 20 -3.53 7.40 -13.67
CA SER A 20 -3.43 6.03 -13.12
C SER A 20 -2.09 5.79 -12.39
N LYS A 21 -0.95 6.15 -13.01
CA LYS A 21 0.37 6.01 -12.38
C LYS A 21 0.56 6.88 -11.13
N PHE A 22 -0.06 8.05 -11.09
CA PHE A 22 0.02 8.94 -9.94
C PHE A 22 -0.83 8.40 -8.78
N ASN A 23 -2.04 7.93 -9.06
CA ASN A 23 -2.90 7.30 -8.06
C ASN A 23 -2.30 6.00 -7.51
N GLU A 24 -1.74 5.14 -8.38
CA GLU A 24 -1.05 3.91 -7.99
C GLU A 24 0.10 4.19 -7.00
N LYS A 25 0.96 5.17 -7.33
CA LYS A 25 2.08 5.56 -6.44
C LYS A 25 1.58 6.05 -5.10
N VAL A 26 0.55 6.90 -5.07
CA VAL A 26 0.00 7.44 -3.83
C VAL A 26 -0.65 6.35 -2.97
N GLU A 27 -1.35 5.38 -3.59
CA GLU A 27 -1.93 4.25 -2.87
C GLU A 27 -0.87 3.31 -2.29
N VAL A 28 0.16 2.97 -3.07
CA VAL A 28 1.30 2.18 -2.60
C VAL A 28 1.99 2.90 -1.43
N GLU A 29 2.25 4.21 -1.54
CA GLU A 29 2.92 4.98 -0.49
C GLU A 29 2.09 5.03 0.81
N LYS A 30 0.76 5.13 0.70
CA LYS A 30 -0.15 5.03 1.84
C LYS A 30 -0.12 3.65 2.50
N LEU A 31 -0.14 2.58 1.70
CA LEU A 31 -0.05 1.21 2.21
C LEU A 31 1.31 0.96 2.87
N GLU A 32 2.41 1.42 2.28
CA GLU A 32 3.76 1.35 2.85
C GLU A 32 3.90 2.18 4.14
N SER A 33 3.18 3.30 4.25
CA SER A 33 3.08 4.04 5.51
C SER A 33 2.39 3.22 6.60
N LYS A 34 1.25 2.60 6.28
CA LYS A 34 0.53 1.73 7.23
C LYS A 34 1.39 0.55 7.69
N VAL A 35 2.15 -0.07 6.78
CA VAL A 35 3.11 -1.13 7.13
C VAL A 35 4.16 -0.62 8.11
N ARG A 36 4.69 0.59 7.91
CA ARG A 36 5.65 1.20 8.85
C ARG A 36 5.01 1.47 10.22
N ASP A 37 3.78 1.93 10.25
CA ASP A 37 3.06 2.19 11.50
C ASP A 37 2.78 0.89 12.28
N GLU A 38 2.36 -0.18 11.60
CA GLU A 38 2.20 -1.50 12.22
C GLU A 38 3.54 -2.08 12.71
N LYS A 39 4.64 -1.89 11.95
CA LYS A 39 6.00 -2.28 12.39
C LYS A 39 6.43 -1.51 13.65
N ARG A 40 6.07 -0.22 13.78
CA ARG A 40 6.31 0.56 14.99
C ARG A 40 5.50 0.06 16.18
N LYS A 41 4.22 -0.26 15.99
CA LYS A 41 3.39 -0.86 17.05
C LYS A 41 4.00 -2.16 17.58
N ILE A 42 4.54 -3.01 16.70
CA ILE A 42 5.23 -4.23 17.12
C ILE A 42 6.45 -3.90 17.99
N ASP A 43 7.26 -2.92 17.61
CA ASP A 43 8.43 -2.50 18.39
C ASP A 43 8.04 -1.97 19.79
N ASP A 44 6.96 -1.19 19.86
CA ASP A 44 6.43 -0.68 21.13
C ASP A 44 5.87 -1.82 22.00
N LEU A 45 5.11 -2.75 21.43
CA LEU A 45 4.63 -3.94 22.15
C LEU A 45 5.78 -4.83 22.64
N CYS A 46 6.85 -4.97 21.86
CA CYS A 46 8.05 -5.70 22.29
C CYS A 46 8.74 -5.01 23.49
N LYS A 47 8.80 -3.68 23.52
CA LYS A 47 9.33 -2.93 24.68
C LYS A 47 8.44 -3.11 25.90
N GLU A 48 7.12 -3.06 25.73
CA GLU A 48 6.17 -3.33 26.81
C GLU A 48 6.34 -4.74 27.37
N ILE A 49 6.49 -5.75 26.51
CA ILE A 49 6.79 -7.12 26.94
C ILE A 49 8.08 -7.16 27.77
N GLY A 50 9.13 -6.46 27.34
CA GLY A 50 10.39 -6.37 28.08
C GLY A 50 10.19 -5.76 29.47
N HIS A 51 9.40 -4.69 29.58
CA HIS A 51 9.07 -4.04 30.84
C HIS A 51 8.25 -4.96 31.75
N GLU A 52 7.17 -5.55 31.24
CA GLU A 52 6.30 -6.46 31.98
C GLU A 52 7.06 -7.73 32.42
N THR A 53 8.01 -8.20 31.61
CA THR A 53 8.90 -9.32 31.99
C THR A 53 9.83 -8.95 33.14
N TYR A 54 10.34 -7.72 33.15
CA TYR A 54 11.17 -7.21 34.22
C TYR A 54 10.38 -7.05 35.53
N GLU A 55 9.19 -6.46 35.47
CA GLU A 55 8.28 -6.33 36.63
C GLU A 55 7.89 -7.70 37.20
N LEU A 56 7.53 -8.66 36.34
CA LEU A 56 7.26 -10.04 36.73
C LEU A 56 8.43 -10.68 37.49
N ALA A 57 9.67 -10.35 37.11
CA ALA A 57 10.85 -10.86 37.80
C ALA A 57 11.04 -10.26 39.20
N ILE A 58 10.54 -9.05 39.44
CA ILE A 58 10.62 -8.34 40.72
C ILE A 58 9.50 -8.80 41.66
N ASP A 59 8.24 -8.68 41.23
CA ASP A 59 7.08 -8.84 42.11
C ASP A 59 6.39 -10.21 42.00
N LYS A 60 6.72 -10.99 40.96
CA LYS A 60 6.15 -12.32 40.65
C LYS A 60 4.63 -12.31 40.52
N ASN A 61 4.05 -11.18 40.12
CA ASN A 61 2.62 -11.08 39.91
C ASN A 61 2.23 -11.64 38.54
N ASP A 62 1.39 -12.69 38.55
CA ASP A 62 0.91 -13.36 37.33
C ASP A 62 0.11 -12.43 36.40
N ALA A 63 -0.35 -11.26 36.87
CA ALA A 63 -0.97 -10.26 36.00
C ALA A 63 -0.01 -9.76 34.89
N HIS A 64 1.28 -9.68 35.17
CA HIS A 64 2.29 -9.31 34.16
C HIS A 64 2.40 -10.38 33.06
N LYS A 65 2.28 -11.66 33.43
CA LYS A 65 2.28 -12.77 32.47
C LYS A 65 1.09 -12.71 31.52
N ALA A 66 -0.10 -12.41 32.05
CA ALA A 66 -1.30 -12.24 31.23
C ALA A 66 -1.15 -11.09 30.21
N LYS A 67 -0.56 -9.96 30.62
CA LYS A 67 -0.27 -8.84 29.71
C LYS A 67 0.79 -9.18 28.66
N ILE A 68 1.81 -9.95 29.02
CA ILE A 68 2.82 -10.43 28.06
C ILE A 68 2.14 -11.30 27.00
N ASP A 69 1.29 -12.24 27.41
CA ASP A 69 0.55 -13.10 26.48
C ASP A 69 -0.38 -12.27 25.57
N GLU A 70 -1.11 -11.29 26.12
CA GLU A 70 -1.95 -10.36 25.35
C GLU A 70 -1.15 -9.56 24.32
N ASN A 71 0.02 -9.03 24.72
CA ASN A 71 0.89 -8.27 23.83
C ASN A 71 1.51 -9.17 22.74
N ILE A 72 1.79 -10.45 23.03
CA ILE A 72 2.21 -11.42 22.02
C ILE A 72 1.09 -11.67 21.00
N GLU A 73 -0.17 -11.76 21.42
CA GLU A 73 -1.30 -11.90 20.50
C GLU A 73 -1.45 -10.68 19.59
N LYS A 74 -1.38 -9.47 20.16
CA LYS A 74 -1.39 -8.22 19.37
C LYS A 74 -0.26 -8.17 18.35
N ILE A 75 0.94 -8.64 18.70
CA ILE A 75 2.06 -8.73 17.76
C ILE A 75 1.74 -9.70 16.61
N LYS A 76 1.10 -10.85 16.89
CA LYS A 76 0.69 -11.79 15.84
C LYS A 76 -0.34 -11.17 14.89
N GLU A 77 -1.33 -10.46 15.43
CA GLU A 77 -2.33 -9.75 14.62
C GLU A 77 -1.72 -8.64 13.77
N ALA A 78 -0.82 -7.84 14.35
CA ALA A 78 -0.10 -6.80 13.62
C ALA A 78 0.77 -7.40 12.49
N LYS A 79 1.44 -8.53 12.73
CA LYS A 79 2.20 -9.25 11.69
C LYS A 79 1.31 -9.72 10.55
N LYS A 80 0.15 -10.31 10.86
CA LYS A 80 -0.81 -10.71 9.84
C LYS A 80 -1.31 -9.51 9.02
N THR A 81 -1.57 -8.40 9.70
CA THR A 81 -1.97 -7.15 9.04
C THR A 81 -0.87 -6.62 8.11
N ILE A 82 0.40 -6.73 8.50
CA ILE A 82 1.54 -6.39 7.64
C ILE A 82 1.57 -7.28 6.40
N GLU A 83 1.41 -8.59 6.55
CA GLU A 83 1.37 -9.53 5.42
C GLU A 83 0.22 -9.18 4.45
N ASP A 84 -0.98 -8.91 4.98
CA ASP A 84 -2.14 -8.52 4.17
C ASP A 84 -1.91 -7.18 3.44
N LEU A 85 -1.26 -6.20 4.09
CA LEU A 85 -0.92 -4.91 3.48
C LEU A 85 0.18 -5.05 2.42
N GLU A 86 1.18 -5.89 2.66
CA GLU A 86 2.25 -6.19 1.70
C GLU A 86 1.68 -6.90 0.46
N ALA A 87 0.72 -7.82 0.63
CA ALA A 87 -0.01 -8.44 -0.47
C ALA A 87 -0.85 -7.42 -1.26
N GLN A 88 -1.54 -6.49 -0.60
CA GLN A 88 -2.26 -5.41 -1.28
C GLN A 88 -1.32 -4.50 -2.09
N ILE A 89 -0.12 -4.21 -1.57
CA ILE A 89 0.88 -3.45 -2.32
C ILE A 89 1.30 -4.18 -3.59
N GLU A 90 1.54 -5.50 -3.53
CA GLU A 90 1.85 -6.29 -4.70
C GLU A 90 0.70 -6.31 -5.70
N GLU A 91 -0.54 -6.46 -5.23
CA GLU A 91 -1.73 -6.45 -6.08
C GLU A 91 -1.92 -5.10 -6.78
N THR A 92 -1.79 -3.99 -6.04
CA THR A 92 -1.87 -2.63 -6.62
C THR A 92 -0.78 -2.40 -7.66
N LYS A 93 0.45 -2.86 -7.40
CA LYS A 93 1.56 -2.80 -8.39
C LYS A 93 1.30 -3.68 -9.61
N ALA A 94 0.69 -4.85 -9.43
CA ALA A 94 0.34 -5.76 -10.53
C ALA A 94 -0.75 -5.17 -11.42
N LYS A 95 -1.84 -4.64 -10.82
CA LYS A 95 -2.92 -3.96 -11.56
C LYS A 95 -2.41 -2.74 -12.32
N GLY A 96 -1.54 -1.94 -11.71
CA GLY A 96 -0.90 -0.80 -12.37
C GLY A 96 0.00 -1.21 -13.54
N LYS A 97 0.57 -2.42 -13.53
CA LYS A 97 1.33 -2.98 -14.65
C LYS A 97 0.40 -3.45 -15.78
N GLU A 98 -0.67 -4.17 -15.46
CA GLU A 98 -1.66 -4.63 -16.44
C GLU A 98 -2.35 -3.46 -17.15
N GLU A 99 -2.75 -2.40 -16.43
CA GLU A 99 -3.31 -1.19 -17.05
C GLU A 99 -2.33 -0.55 -18.04
N ARG A 100 -1.03 -0.52 -17.72
CA ARG A 100 -0.01 0.04 -18.62
C ARG A 100 0.18 -0.80 -19.89
N GLU A 101 0.09 -2.12 -19.78
CA GLU A 101 0.19 -3.03 -20.92
C GLU A 101 -1.07 -2.96 -21.79
N GLY A 102 -2.27 -2.86 -21.20
CA GLY A 102 -3.53 -2.66 -21.90
C GLY A 102 -3.58 -1.33 -22.68
N ILE A 103 -3.18 -0.22 -22.04
CA ILE A 103 -3.12 1.10 -22.70
C ILE A 103 -2.09 1.09 -23.84
N LYS A 104 -0.96 0.40 -23.69
CA LYS A 104 0.05 0.28 -24.75
C LYS A 104 -0.50 -0.53 -25.92
N ALA A 105 -1.17 -1.66 -25.66
CA ALA A 105 -1.78 -2.48 -26.69
C ALA A 105 -2.90 -1.73 -27.45
N GLU A 106 -3.76 -0.99 -26.77
CA GLU A 106 -4.77 -0.14 -27.42
C GLU A 106 -4.16 0.98 -28.27
N ARG A 107 -3.06 1.57 -27.80
CA ARG A 107 -2.36 2.62 -28.53
C ARG A 107 -1.68 2.08 -29.78
N ASP A 108 -1.03 0.91 -29.68
CA ASP A 108 -0.39 0.25 -30.81
C ASP A 108 -1.45 -0.17 -31.86
N ALA A 109 -2.62 -0.66 -31.42
CA ALA A 109 -3.73 -1.01 -32.32
C ALA A 109 -4.32 0.21 -33.05
N LYS A 110 -4.51 1.35 -32.35
CA LYS A 110 -4.98 2.60 -32.99
C LYS A 110 -3.98 3.20 -33.98
N ASN A 111 -2.68 3.06 -33.71
CA ASN A 111 -1.65 3.50 -34.64
C ASN A 111 -1.63 2.64 -35.92
N GLU A 112 -1.82 1.32 -35.81
CA GLU A 112 -1.91 0.44 -36.99
C GLU A 112 -3.16 0.70 -37.85
N GLU A 113 -4.27 1.13 -37.26
CA GLU A 113 -5.45 1.56 -38.02
C GLU A 113 -5.22 2.90 -38.73
N ALA A 114 -4.55 3.85 -38.08
CA ALA A 114 -4.24 5.15 -38.66
C ALA A 114 -3.20 5.10 -39.79
N ASP A 115 -2.29 4.13 -39.77
CA ASP A 115 -1.29 3.91 -40.85
C ASP A 115 -1.87 3.16 -42.08
N LYS A 116 -3.13 2.70 -42.01
CA LYS A 116 -3.82 1.97 -43.10
C LYS A 116 -4.88 2.80 -43.85
N GLU A 117 -5.16 4.03 -43.42
CA GLU A 117 -5.97 5.04 -44.16
C GLU A 117 -5.08 5.99 -44.98
#